data_AF-L0KU37-F1
#
_entry.id   AF-L0KU37-F1
#
_cell.length_a   1.000
_cell.length_b   1.000
_cell.length_c   1.000
_cell.angle_alpha   90.00
_cell.angle_beta   90.00
_cell.angle_gamma   90.00
#
_symmetry.space_group_name_H-M   'P 1'
#
loop_
_entity.id
_entity.type
_entity.pdbx_description
1 polymer ?
#
loop_
_entity_poly.entity_id
_entity_poly.type
_entity_poly.pdbx_seq_one_letter_code
_entity_poly.pdbx_strand_id
1 'polypeptide(L)' 'MTHRILAQGKNSRTFLCIPAYLRDKFGLKKGSIVDVTDTEGKIVITPIMENDKE' A
#
# COMPACT_ATOMS: atom_id res chain seq x y z
N MET A 1 2.37 -3.31 20.35
CA MET A 1 2.34 -2.02 19.63
C MET A 1 3.21 -2.18 18.39
N THR A 2 2.66 -2.05 17.18
CA THR A 2 3.41 -2.32 15.95
C THR A 2 3.96 -1.00 15.40
N HIS A 3 5.27 -0.79 15.49
CA HIS A 3 5.92 0.37 14.90
C HIS A 3 6.07 0.18 13.39
N ARG A 4 5.76 1.21 12.61
CA ARG A 4 5.94 1.25 11.15
C ARG A 4 6.95 2.35 10.85
N ILE A 5 7.98 2.02 10.07
CA ILE A 5 9.02 2.97 9.68
C ILE A 5 8.60 3.61 8.35
N LEU A 6 8.54 4.94 8.32
CA LEU A 6 8.50 5.71 7.09
C LEU A 6 9.94 5.94 6.63
N ALA A 7 10.29 5.38 5.49
CA ALA A 7 11.60 5.57 4.89
C ALA A 7 11.53 6.70 3.85
N GLN A 8 12.45 7.66 3.90
CA GLN A 8 12.58 8.68 2.87
C GLN A 8 13.62 8.23 1.85
N GLY A 9 13.21 8.05 0.60
CA GLY A 9 14.09 7.70 -0.50
C GLY A 9 14.53 8.92 -1.33
N LYS A 10 15.18 8.64 -2.45
CA LYS A 10 15.63 9.67 -3.40
C LYS A 10 14.45 10.48 -3.95
N ASN A 11 14.69 11.73 -4.30
CA ASN A 11 13.70 12.68 -4.82
C ASN A 11 12.55 12.98 -3.86
N SER A 12 12.84 13.02 -2.55
CA SER A 12 11.86 13.32 -1.49
C SER A 12 10.63 12.40 -1.49
N ARG A 13 10.77 11.18 -2.00
CA ARG A 13 9.69 10.19 -1.98
C ARG A 13 9.68 9.45 -0.65
N THR A 14 8.52 9.41 -0.01
CA THR A 14 8.31 8.64 1.21
C THR A 14 7.80 7.24 0.87
N PHE A 15 8.38 6.23 1.50
CA PHE A 15 8.03 4.83 1.34
C PHE A 15 7.58 4.25 2.67
N LEU A 16 6.50 3.47 2.64
CA LEU A 16 6.04 2.67 3.76
C LEU A 16 6.17 1.19 3.40
N CYS A 17 6.91 0.43 4.20
CA CYS A 17 7.01 -1.01 4.00
C CYS A 17 5.69 -1.70 4.41
N ILE A 18 5.14 -2.49 3.49
CA ILE A 18 4.00 -3.37 3.75
C ILE A 18 4.54 -4.73 4.22
N PRO A 19 4.19 -5.19 5.44
CA PRO A 19 4.56 -6.52 5.93
C PRO A 19 4.11 -7.64 5.01
N ALA A 20 4.93 -8.69 4.92
CA ALA A 20 4.69 -9.85 4.05
C ALA A 20 3.29 -10.46 4.24
N TYR A 21 2.83 -10.63 5.48
CA TYR A 21 1.52 -11.23 5.75
C TYR A 21 0.34 -10.38 5.20
N LEU A 22 0.46 -9.05 5.17
CA LEU A 22 -0.58 -8.19 4.55
C LEU A 22 -0.51 -8.28 3.03
N ARG A 23 0.70 -8.20 2.48
CA ARG A 23 0.92 -8.37 1.04
C ARG A 23 0.30 -9.68 0.55
N ASP A 24 0.58 -10.79 1.24
CA ASP A 24 0.14 -12.11 0.85
C ASP A 24 -1.38 -12.28 1.04
N LYS A 25 -1.95 -11.74 2.13
CA LYS A 25 -3.40 -11.73 2.39
C LYS A 25 -4.19 -11.03 1.28
N PHE A 26 -3.66 -9.96 0.73
CA PHE A 26 -4.29 -9.17 -0.33
C PHE A 26 -3.79 -9.52 -1.74
N GLY A 27 -2.98 -10.57 -1.90
CA GLY A 27 -2.47 -11.01 -3.20
C GLY A 27 -1.58 -9.99 -3.92
N LEU A 28 -0.99 -9.03 -3.20
CA LEU A 28 -0.19 -7.96 -3.77
C LEU A 28 1.15 -8.51 -4.27
N LYS A 29 1.50 -8.20 -5.52
CA LYS A 29 2.78 -8.56 -6.14
C LYS A 29 3.56 -7.30 -6.49
N LYS A 30 4.84 -7.46 -6.78
CA LYS A 30 5.65 -6.36 -7.31
C LYS A 30 5.00 -5.87 -8.61
N GLY A 31 4.68 -4.58 -8.66
CA GLY A 31 4.00 -3.96 -9.80
C GLY A 31 2.46 -3.99 -9.76
N SER A 32 1.86 -4.56 -8.70
CA SER A 32 0.40 -4.44 -8.49
C SER A 32 -0.02 -2.97 -8.41
N ILE A 33 -1.14 -2.65 -9.04
CA ILE A 33 -1.76 -1.34 -8.99
C ILE A 33 -2.69 -1.31 -7.78
N VAL A 34 -2.65 -0.20 -7.05
CA VAL A 34 -3.48 0.03 -5.87
C VAL A 34 -4.07 1.42 -5.97
N ASP A 35 -5.28 1.58 -5.45
CA ASP A 35 -5.86 2.89 -5.19
C ASP A 35 -5.40 3.38 -3.81
N VAL A 36 -5.15 4.68 -3.69
CA VAL A 36 -4.67 5.31 -2.46
C VAL A 36 -5.52 6.53 -2.16
N THR A 37 -6.27 6.45 -1.08
CA THR A 37 -7.17 7.52 -0.63
C THR A 37 -6.80 8.00 0.77
N ASP A 38 -7.10 9.27 1.06
CA ASP A 38 -7.10 9.82 2.41
C ASP A 38 -8.54 9.84 2.92
N THR A 39 -8.80 9.11 3.99
CA THR A 39 -10.12 9.07 4.64
C THR A 39 -9.94 9.24 6.13
N GLU A 40 -10.52 10.31 6.69
CA GLU A 40 -10.52 10.59 8.12
C GLU A 40 -9.11 10.62 8.76
N GLY A 41 -8.13 11.18 8.03
CA GLY A 41 -6.74 11.25 8.50
C GLY A 41 -6.01 9.90 8.48
N LYS A 42 -6.54 8.93 7.72
CA LYS A 42 -5.92 7.63 7.48
C LYS A 42 -5.66 7.48 5.98
N ILE A 43 -4.47 6.99 5.66
CA ILE A 43 -4.16 6.54 4.30
C ILE A 43 -4.71 5.12 4.13
N VAL A 44 -5.65 4.96 3.22
CA VAL A 44 -6.25 3.67 2.85
C VAL A 44 -5.64 3.24 1.52
N ILE A 45 -5.13 2.00 1.49
CA ILE A 45 -4.53 1.40 0.29
C ILE A 45 -5.42 0.22 -0.11
N THR A 46 -6.08 0.34 -1.25
CA THR A 46 -7.02 -0.66 -1.76
C THR A 46 -6.43 -1.32 -3.01
N PRO A 47 -6.21 -2.64 -3.02
CA PRO A 47 -5.77 -3.35 -4.23
C PRO A 47 -6.81 -3.20 -5.34
N ILE A 48 -6.39 -2.88 -6.56
CA ILE A 48 -7.26 -2.93 -7.74
C ILE A 48 -7.17 -4.35 -8.32
N MET A 49 -8.23 -5.13 -8.23
CA MET A 49 -8.29 -6.46 -8.85
C MET A 49 -8.78 -6.30 -10.30
N GLU A 50 -8.20 -7.06 -11.23
CA GLU A 50 -8.57 -6.97 -12.66
C GLU A 50 -10.04 -7.31 -12.96
N ASN A 51 -10.79 -7.85 -11.98
CA ASN A 51 -12.22 -8.10 -12.07
C ASN A 51 -13.12 -6.89 -11.79
N ASP A 52 -12.59 -5.73 -11.37
CA ASP A 52 -13.39 -4.51 -11.12
C ASP A 52 -13.53 -3.60 -12.36
N LYS A 53 -13.19 -4.10 -13.54
CA LYS A 53 -13.48 -3.44 -14.83
C LYS A 53 -14.68 -4.12 -15.49
N GLU A 54 -15.87 -3.78 -15.02
CA GLU A 54 -17.14 -4.02 -15.72
C GLU A 54 -17.73 -2.69 -16.19
#